data_AF-A6KR29-F1
#
_entry.id   AF-A6KR29-F1
#
_cell.length_a   1.000
_cell.length_b   1.000
_cell.length_c   1.000
_cell.angle_alpha   90.00
_cell.angle_beta   90.00
_cell.angle_gamma   90.00
#
_symmetry.space_group_name_H-M   'P 1'
#
loop_
_entity.id
_entity.type
_entity.pdbx_description
1 polymer ?
#
loop_
_entity_poly.entity_id
_entity_poly.type
_entity_poly.pdbx_seq_one_letter_code
_entity_poly.pdbx_strand_id
1 'polypeptide(L)'
;MYNPIKTLKTNTIGTLNMLGLAKRVGARLLLASTSEVYGDPEVHPQSEDYWGHVNPIGPRACYDEGKRVAETMCYAYMKQVYGSGSQTRAFQYVSDLVNGLVALMNSNVSSPVNLGNPEEHTILEFAQLIKNLVGSGSEIQFLSEAQDDPQKRKPDIKKAKLMLGWEPVVPLEEGLNKAIHYFRKELEYQANNQYIPKPKPARVKKGRTRHS
;
A
#
# COMPACT_ATOMS: atom_id res chain seq x y z
N MET A 1 21.55 16.95 1.35
CA MET A 1 21.10 15.75 0.60
C MET A 1 20.86 16.16 -0.85
N TYR A 2 21.43 15.47 -1.85
CA TYR A 2 21.50 15.99 -3.22
C TYR A 2 20.18 15.90 -4.02
N ASN A 3 19.23 15.03 -3.60
CA ASN A 3 17.90 14.91 -4.22
C ASN A 3 16.86 14.33 -3.24
N PRO A 4 16.11 15.18 -2.49
CA PRO A 4 15.18 14.72 -1.45
C PRO A 4 13.99 13.93 -2.00
N ILE A 5 13.49 14.28 -3.20
CA ILE A 5 12.37 13.59 -3.86
C ILE A 5 12.76 12.14 -4.19
N LYS A 6 13.98 11.94 -4.71
CA LYS A 6 14.49 10.60 -5.03
C LYS A 6 14.61 9.73 -3.77
N THR A 7 15.08 10.31 -2.66
CA THR A 7 15.18 9.61 -1.37
C THR A 7 13.82 9.17 -0.87
N LEU A 8 12.82 10.06 -0.90
CA LEU A 8 11.45 9.73 -0.49
C LEU A 8 10.84 8.62 -1.36
N LYS A 9 10.92 8.74 -2.69
CA LYS A 9 10.40 7.72 -3.61
C LYS A 9 11.05 6.35 -3.39
N THR A 10 12.35 6.33 -3.14
CA THR A 10 13.09 5.08 -2.91
C THR A 10 12.63 4.39 -1.62
N ASN A 11 12.51 5.13 -0.50
CA ASN A 11 12.11 4.55 0.78
C ASN A 11 10.62 4.17 0.83
N THR A 12 9.75 4.84 0.08
CA THR A 12 8.31 4.56 0.07
C THR A 12 7.93 3.54 -0.99
N ILE A 13 8.00 3.92 -2.27
CA ILE A 13 7.59 3.08 -3.40
C ILE A 13 8.46 1.82 -3.49
N GLY A 14 9.77 1.94 -3.22
CA GLY A 14 10.67 0.80 -3.18
C GLY A 14 10.26 -0.23 -2.12
N THR A 15 9.94 0.23 -0.91
CA THR A 15 9.51 -0.65 0.19
C THR A 15 8.17 -1.33 -0.13
N LEU A 16 7.18 -0.59 -0.65
CA LEU A 16 5.90 -1.17 -1.08
C LEU A 16 6.08 -2.26 -2.14
N ASN A 17 6.94 -2.02 -3.14
CA ASN A 17 7.21 -2.99 -4.19
C ASN A 17 7.87 -4.27 -3.65
N MET A 18 8.83 -4.14 -2.73
CA MET A 18 9.50 -5.28 -2.12
C MET A 18 8.59 -6.07 -1.18
N LEU A 19 7.75 -5.38 -0.40
CA LEU A 19 6.72 -6.00 0.43
C LEU A 19 5.67 -6.74 -0.42
N GLY A 20 5.23 -6.13 -1.52
CA GLY A 20 4.35 -6.76 -2.50
C GLY A 20 4.99 -8.01 -3.11
N LEU A 21 6.26 -7.94 -3.50
CA LEU A 21 7.01 -9.10 -4.00
C LEU A 21 7.11 -10.20 -2.94
N ALA A 22 7.54 -9.86 -1.73
CA ALA A 22 7.69 -10.80 -0.63
C ALA A 22 6.38 -11.52 -0.31
N LYS A 23 5.26 -10.79 -0.26
CA LYS A 23 3.92 -11.35 -0.10
C LYS A 23 3.56 -12.32 -1.24
N ARG A 24 3.81 -11.94 -2.50
CA ARG A 24 3.48 -12.77 -3.68
C ARG A 24 4.25 -14.09 -3.71
N VAL A 25 5.50 -14.10 -3.26
CA VAL A 25 6.37 -15.29 -3.34
C VAL A 25 6.55 -16.00 -2.00
N GLY A 26 5.88 -15.54 -0.93
CA GLY A 26 6.05 -16.07 0.43
C GLY A 26 7.45 -15.87 1.02
N ALA A 27 8.20 -14.87 0.55
CA ALA A 27 9.54 -14.61 1.06
C ALA A 27 9.51 -13.80 2.36
N ARG A 28 10.50 -14.08 3.24
CA ARG A 28 10.79 -13.23 4.39
C ARG A 28 11.54 -11.98 3.91
N LEU A 29 11.07 -10.80 4.31
CA LEU A 29 11.69 -9.52 4.00
C LEU A 29 12.29 -8.92 5.27
N LEU A 30 13.53 -8.45 5.18
CA LEU A 30 14.21 -7.68 6.23
C LEU A 30 14.36 -6.23 5.77
N LEU A 31 13.88 -5.29 6.57
CA LEU A 31 14.07 -3.86 6.33
C LEU A 31 15.34 -3.39 7.03
N ALA A 32 16.28 -2.83 6.28
CA ALA A 32 17.41 -2.10 6.86
C ALA A 32 16.94 -0.68 7.25
N SER A 33 16.51 -0.51 8.50
CA SER A 33 16.18 0.80 9.06
C SER A 33 17.44 1.55 9.52
N THR A 34 17.31 2.54 10.42
CA THR A 34 18.40 3.44 10.83
C THR A 34 18.13 4.03 12.20
N SER A 35 19.18 4.38 12.95
CA SER A 35 19.05 5.13 14.21
C SER A 35 18.42 6.53 14.03
N GLU A 36 18.43 7.07 12.81
CA GLU A 36 17.82 8.37 12.50
C GLU A 36 16.30 8.38 12.70
N VAL A 37 15.65 7.21 12.83
CA VAL A 37 14.23 7.15 13.22
C VAL A 37 13.98 7.70 14.62
N TYR A 38 15.02 7.74 15.47
CA TYR A 38 15.00 8.37 16.79
C TYR A 38 15.20 9.89 16.75
N GLY A 39 15.65 10.46 15.62
CA GLY A 39 15.88 11.89 15.46
C GLY A 39 16.95 12.45 16.38
N ASP A 40 16.67 13.61 16.98
CA ASP A 40 17.50 14.26 18.01
C ASP A 40 17.01 13.79 19.40
N PRO A 41 17.59 12.71 19.97
CA PRO A 41 16.94 11.97 21.05
C PRO A 41 16.98 12.75 22.36
N GLU A 42 15.87 12.72 23.09
CA GLU A 42 15.75 13.32 24.43
C GLU A 42 16.07 12.30 25.55
N VAL A 43 16.37 11.05 25.18
CA VAL A 43 16.67 9.95 26.10
C VAL A 43 18.01 9.30 25.75
N HIS A 44 18.70 8.74 26.77
CA HIS A 44 19.97 8.05 26.60
C HIS A 44 20.11 6.87 27.58
N PRO A 45 20.42 5.64 27.11
CA PRO A 45 20.52 5.22 25.71
C PRO A 45 19.15 5.21 25.00
N GLN A 46 19.14 5.09 23.67
CA GLN A 46 17.90 4.93 22.90
C GLN A 46 17.56 3.44 22.76
N SER A 47 16.57 2.99 23.52
CA SER A 47 15.92 1.69 23.34
C SER A 47 14.83 1.74 22.27
N GLU A 48 14.41 0.59 21.76
CA GLU A 48 13.45 0.46 20.66
C GLU A 48 12.01 0.87 21.02
N ASP A 49 11.71 1.08 22.30
CA ASP A 49 10.44 1.67 22.77
C ASP A 49 10.39 3.20 22.61
N TYR A 50 11.54 3.86 22.40
CA TYR A 50 11.60 5.30 22.18
C TYR A 50 11.06 5.68 20.80
N TRP A 51 10.04 6.54 20.78
CA TRP A 51 9.34 6.92 19.54
C TRP A 51 10.13 7.86 18.63
N GLY A 52 11.18 8.50 19.15
CA GLY A 52 11.99 9.48 18.45
C GLY A 52 11.47 10.92 18.55
N HIS A 53 12.39 11.86 18.42
CA HIS A 53 12.11 13.29 18.33
C HIS A 53 12.67 13.82 17.00
N VAL A 54 11.84 13.73 15.95
CA VAL A 54 12.22 13.95 14.55
C VAL A 54 11.53 15.19 14.01
N ASN A 55 12.24 16.02 13.24
CA ASN A 55 11.65 17.16 12.55
C ASN A 55 11.10 16.74 11.17
N PRO A 56 9.78 16.74 10.94
CA PRO A 56 9.17 16.17 9.74
C PRO A 56 9.32 17.04 8.46
N ILE A 57 9.80 18.28 8.60
CA ILE A 57 10.00 19.21 7.48
C ILE A 57 11.44 19.72 7.38
N GLY A 58 12.33 19.20 8.22
CA GLY A 58 13.75 19.54 8.21
C GLY A 58 14.46 19.05 6.93
N PRO A 59 15.68 19.55 6.65
CA PRO A 59 16.44 19.17 5.46
C PRO A 59 16.80 17.68 5.39
N ARG A 60 16.72 16.96 6.53
CA ARG A 60 16.94 15.51 6.64
C ARG A 60 15.66 14.68 6.56
N ALA A 61 14.48 15.29 6.72
CA ALA A 61 13.20 14.60 6.86
C ALA A 61 12.90 13.62 5.71
N CYS A 62 13.33 13.94 4.49
CA CYS A 62 13.18 13.05 3.33
C CYS A 62 13.84 11.66 3.49
N TYR A 63 14.86 11.53 4.35
CA TYR A 63 15.44 10.26 4.75
C TYR A 63 14.78 9.72 6.04
N ASP A 64 14.68 10.55 7.07
CA ASP A 64 14.22 10.15 8.41
C ASP A 64 12.75 9.66 8.38
N GLU A 65 11.84 10.48 7.85
CA GLU A 65 10.44 10.11 7.66
C GLU A 65 10.27 9.00 6.63
N GLY A 66 11.15 8.96 5.62
CA GLY A 66 11.21 7.88 4.64
C GLY A 66 11.44 6.52 5.31
N LYS A 67 12.31 6.46 6.33
CA LYS A 67 12.58 5.22 7.08
C LYS A 67 11.48 4.89 8.08
N ARG A 68 10.94 5.89 8.78
CA ARG A 68 9.81 5.72 9.72
C ARG A 68 8.56 5.16 9.03
N VAL A 69 8.22 5.68 7.84
CA VAL A 69 7.07 5.16 7.09
C VAL A 69 7.35 3.77 6.51
N ALA A 70 8.59 3.45 6.16
CA ALA A 70 8.97 2.11 5.69
C ALA A 70 8.77 1.04 6.79
N GLU A 71 9.13 1.33 8.04
CA GLU A 71 8.84 0.46 9.18
C GLU A 71 7.34 0.24 9.36
N THR A 72 6.56 1.32 9.30
CA THR A 72 5.10 1.27 9.37
C THR A 72 4.51 0.36 8.29
N MET A 73 5.01 0.47 7.05
CA MET A 73 4.59 -0.40 5.94
C MET A 73 4.91 -1.88 6.21
N CYS A 74 6.10 -2.20 6.75
CA CYS A 74 6.45 -3.57 7.12
C CYS A 74 5.51 -4.16 8.17
N TYR A 75 5.20 -3.42 9.24
CA TYR A 75 4.24 -3.87 10.25
C TYR A 75 2.82 -3.99 9.71
N ALA A 76 2.39 -3.07 8.85
CA ALA A 76 1.08 -3.14 8.21
C ALA A 76 0.94 -4.39 7.31
N TYR A 77 2.01 -4.79 6.61
CA TYR A 77 2.03 -6.02 5.81
C TYR A 77 2.11 -7.29 6.66
N MET A 78 2.85 -7.26 7.77
CA MET A 78 2.95 -8.39 8.70
C MET A 78 1.60 -8.74 9.34
N LYS A 79 0.75 -7.73 9.59
CA LYS A 79 -0.48 -7.91 10.37
C LYS A 79 -1.76 -7.99 9.51
N GLN A 80 -1.66 -8.35 8.23
CA GLN A 80 -2.84 -8.40 7.35
C GLN A 80 -3.77 -9.58 7.70
N VAL A 81 -5.01 -9.23 8.05
CA VAL A 81 -6.15 -10.02 8.59
C VAL A 81 -6.13 -10.17 10.11
N TYR A 82 -6.69 -9.17 10.79
CA TYR A 82 -6.93 -9.16 12.22
C TYR A 82 -8.32 -9.69 12.58
N GLY A 83 -8.38 -10.49 13.63
CA GLY A 83 -9.61 -10.98 14.22
C GLY A 83 -10.31 -12.07 13.40
N SER A 84 -11.56 -12.32 13.74
CA SER A 84 -12.43 -13.31 13.08
C SER A 84 -12.82 -12.96 11.64
N GLY A 85 -12.47 -11.76 11.16
CA GLY A 85 -12.92 -11.26 9.86
C GLY A 85 -14.40 -10.83 9.84
N SER A 86 -15.07 -10.82 11.00
CA SER A 86 -16.49 -10.46 11.15
C SER A 86 -16.76 -8.95 11.06
N GLN A 87 -15.73 -8.12 11.20
CA GLN A 87 -15.84 -6.69 11.01
C GLN A 87 -16.22 -6.37 9.55
N THR A 88 -17.05 -5.35 9.37
CA THR A 88 -17.63 -5.00 8.06
C THR A 88 -17.01 -3.74 7.49
N ARG A 89 -16.87 -3.70 6.16
CA ARG A 89 -16.41 -2.54 5.40
C ARG A 89 -17.29 -2.37 4.17
N ALA A 90 -17.44 -1.12 3.74
CA ALA A 90 -18.09 -0.78 2.50
C ALA A 90 -17.05 -0.27 1.49
N PHE A 91 -16.99 -0.90 0.32
CA PHE A 91 -15.99 -0.63 -0.72
C PHE A 91 -16.66 0.02 -1.93
N GLN A 92 -16.04 1.08 -2.44
CA GLN A 92 -16.54 1.82 -3.59
C GLN A 92 -15.58 1.68 -4.77
N TYR A 93 -16.13 1.41 -5.96
CA TYR A 93 -15.32 1.40 -7.18
C TYR A 93 -15.03 2.82 -7.67
N VAL A 94 -13.85 3.02 -8.25
CA VAL A 94 -13.30 4.36 -8.53
C VAL A 94 -14.14 5.18 -9.51
N SER A 95 -14.78 4.57 -10.51
CA SER A 95 -15.61 5.30 -11.46
C SER A 95 -16.84 5.93 -10.81
N ASP A 96 -17.45 5.24 -9.83
CA ASP A 96 -18.57 5.79 -9.08
C ASP A 96 -18.13 7.01 -8.27
N LEU A 97 -16.96 6.96 -7.64
CA LEU A 97 -16.42 8.09 -6.88
C LEU A 97 -16.16 9.28 -7.79
N VAL A 98 -15.54 9.07 -8.95
CA VAL A 98 -15.28 10.14 -9.92
C VAL A 98 -16.59 10.79 -10.37
N ASN A 99 -17.61 9.99 -10.70
CA ASN A 99 -18.93 10.52 -11.05
C ASN A 99 -19.54 11.36 -9.91
N GLY A 100 -19.39 10.90 -8.66
CA GLY A 100 -19.90 11.60 -7.48
C GLY A 100 -19.18 12.92 -7.22
N LEU A 101 -17.87 12.95 -7.41
CA LEU A 101 -17.06 14.16 -7.28
C LEU A 101 -17.44 15.21 -8.33
N VAL A 102 -17.62 14.78 -9.60
CA VAL A 102 -18.06 15.68 -10.68
C VAL A 102 -19.49 16.19 -10.43
N ALA A 103 -20.40 15.33 -9.97
CA ALA A 103 -21.76 15.72 -9.62
C ALA A 103 -21.79 16.74 -8.47
N LEU A 104 -21.01 16.51 -7.41
CA LEU A 104 -20.90 17.43 -6.28
C LEU A 104 -20.31 18.78 -6.71
N MET A 105 -19.23 18.78 -7.49
CA MET A 105 -18.56 19.99 -7.98
C MET A 105 -19.49 20.90 -8.79
N ASN A 106 -20.38 20.31 -9.60
CA ASN A 106 -21.33 21.06 -10.45
C ASN A 106 -22.68 21.31 -9.77
N SER A 107 -22.80 21.03 -8.47
CA SER A 107 -24.02 21.28 -7.70
C SER A 107 -23.96 22.61 -6.95
N ASN A 108 -25.09 23.04 -6.40
CA ASN A 108 -25.15 24.19 -5.48
C ASN A 108 -24.97 23.78 -4.00
N VAL A 109 -24.49 22.57 -3.72
CA VAL A 109 -24.33 22.05 -2.35
C VAL A 109 -22.97 22.43 -1.78
N SER A 110 -22.95 23.32 -0.78
CA SER A 110 -21.72 23.77 -0.11
C SER A 110 -21.38 23.00 1.17
N SER A 111 -22.34 22.28 1.74
CA SER A 111 -22.16 21.47 2.95
C SER A 111 -21.61 20.07 2.62
N PRO A 112 -20.88 19.39 3.54
CA PRO A 112 -20.29 18.08 3.27
C PRO A 112 -21.28 17.01 2.78
N VAL A 113 -20.87 16.18 1.82
CA VAL A 113 -21.67 15.09 1.25
C VAL A 113 -20.86 13.80 1.24
N ASN A 114 -21.43 12.72 1.78
CA ASN A 114 -20.81 11.39 1.71
C ASN A 114 -20.90 10.85 0.29
N LEU A 115 -19.76 10.52 -0.30
CA LEU A 115 -19.66 9.75 -1.54
C LEU A 115 -19.06 8.40 -1.17
N GLY A 116 -19.88 7.35 -1.23
CA GLY A 116 -19.53 6.02 -0.73
C GLY A 116 -20.48 4.96 -1.27
N ASN A 117 -20.08 3.69 -1.20
CA ASN A 117 -21.00 2.57 -1.39
C ASN A 117 -21.58 2.17 -0.02
N PRO A 118 -22.92 2.11 0.17
CA PRO A 118 -23.52 1.65 1.41
C PRO A 118 -23.57 0.11 1.55
N GLU A 119 -23.16 -0.63 0.52
CA GLU A 119 -23.05 -2.09 0.55
C GLU A 119 -21.90 -2.52 1.47
N GLU A 120 -22.24 -3.18 2.59
CA GLU A 120 -21.28 -3.69 3.57
C GLU A 120 -20.99 -5.17 3.32
N HIS A 121 -19.71 -5.52 3.41
CA HIS A 121 -19.25 -6.91 3.44
C HIS A 121 -18.34 -7.11 4.63
N THR A 122 -18.35 -8.30 5.20
CA THR A 122 -17.33 -8.70 6.18
C THR A 122 -15.96 -8.78 5.50
N ILE A 123 -14.88 -8.60 6.29
CA ILE A 123 -13.52 -8.81 5.78
C ILE A 123 -13.32 -10.25 5.29
N LEU A 124 -13.98 -11.21 5.94
CA LEU A 124 -13.95 -12.62 5.51
C LEU A 124 -14.62 -12.82 4.15
N GLU A 125 -15.83 -12.30 3.93
CA GLU A 125 -16.51 -12.37 2.63
C GLU A 125 -15.67 -11.71 1.54
N PHE A 126 -15.08 -10.55 1.82
CA PHE A 126 -14.23 -9.84 0.88
C PHE A 126 -12.97 -10.66 0.52
N ALA A 127 -12.31 -11.26 1.51
CA ALA A 127 -11.15 -12.13 1.29
C ALA A 127 -11.51 -13.37 0.47
N GLN A 128 -12.66 -14.00 0.76
CA GLN A 128 -13.16 -15.16 0.03
C GLN A 128 -13.52 -14.81 -1.41
N LEU A 129 -14.16 -13.65 -1.64
CA LEU A 129 -14.50 -13.17 -2.97
C LEU A 129 -13.25 -12.92 -3.81
N ILE A 130 -12.24 -12.23 -3.26
CA ILE A 130 -10.95 -12.04 -3.96
C ILE A 130 -10.30 -13.39 -4.27
N LYS A 131 -10.25 -14.32 -3.31
CA LYS A 131 -9.67 -15.65 -3.52
C LYS A 131 -10.35 -16.37 -4.68
N ASN A 132 -11.68 -16.35 -4.72
CA ASN A 132 -12.48 -16.98 -5.76
C ASN A 132 -12.25 -16.33 -7.14
N LEU A 133 -12.30 -14.99 -7.23
CA LEU A 133 -12.14 -14.25 -8.48
C LEU A 133 -10.72 -14.35 -9.06
N VAL A 134 -9.71 -14.43 -8.19
CA VAL A 134 -8.32 -14.66 -8.62
C VAL A 134 -8.11 -16.12 -9.04
N GLY A 135 -8.92 -17.05 -8.53
CA GLY A 135 -8.69 -18.50 -8.67
C GLY A 135 -7.48 -18.96 -7.84
N SER A 136 -7.23 -18.32 -6.69
CA SER A 136 -6.04 -18.59 -5.87
C SER A 136 -6.23 -19.76 -4.92
N GLY A 137 -5.21 -20.61 -4.81
CA GLY A 137 -5.10 -21.64 -3.77
C GLY A 137 -4.68 -21.12 -2.39
N SER A 138 -4.41 -19.82 -2.23
CA SER A 138 -3.94 -19.23 -0.97
C SER A 138 -4.90 -19.51 0.20
N GLU A 139 -4.36 -19.83 1.36
CA GLU A 139 -5.13 -19.98 2.59
C GLU A 139 -5.44 -18.61 3.22
N ILE A 140 -6.63 -18.48 3.81
CA ILE A 140 -7.00 -17.31 4.61
C ILE A 140 -6.51 -17.57 6.03
N GLN A 141 -5.64 -16.71 6.54
CA GLN A 141 -5.12 -16.79 7.90
C GLN A 141 -5.84 -15.80 8.80
N PHE A 142 -6.11 -16.20 10.04
CA PHE A 142 -6.73 -15.36 11.06
C PHE A 142 -5.69 -15.02 12.13
N LEU A 143 -5.50 -13.74 12.42
CA LEU A 143 -4.60 -13.26 13.47
C LEU A 143 -5.41 -12.69 14.64
N SER A 144 -4.74 -12.37 15.75
CA SER A 144 -5.36 -11.71 16.90
C SER A 144 -6.03 -10.38 16.49
N GLU A 145 -7.05 -9.96 17.22
CA GLU A 145 -7.79 -8.73 16.92
C GLU A 145 -6.90 -7.49 17.01
N ALA A 146 -7.13 -6.53 16.11
CA ALA A 146 -6.51 -5.21 16.22
C ALA A 146 -7.22 -4.43 17.33
N GLN A 147 -6.44 -3.96 18.29
CA GLN A 147 -6.93 -3.01 19.29
C GLN A 147 -7.42 -1.75 18.56
N ASP A 148 -8.64 -1.31 18.89
CA ASP A 148 -9.32 -0.12 18.34
C ASP A 148 -9.78 -0.16 16.87
N ASP A 149 -9.90 -1.34 16.24
CA ASP A 149 -10.47 -1.42 14.88
C ASP A 149 -12.01 -1.25 14.88
N PRO A 150 -12.59 -0.29 14.14
CA PRO A 150 -14.03 -0.14 14.06
C PRO A 150 -14.71 -1.40 13.50
N GLN A 151 -15.68 -1.93 14.24
CA GLN A 151 -16.39 -3.15 13.88
C GLN A 151 -17.28 -2.99 12.64
N LYS A 152 -17.75 -1.76 12.34
CA LYS A 152 -18.59 -1.45 11.18
C LYS A 152 -18.23 -0.10 10.57
N ARG A 153 -18.33 0.04 9.24
CA ARG A 153 -18.17 1.31 8.51
C ARG A 153 -19.06 1.32 7.27
N LYS A 154 -20.19 2.03 7.37
CA LYS A 154 -21.17 2.22 6.30
C LYS A 154 -21.48 3.70 6.08
N PRO A 155 -21.26 4.25 4.88
CA PRO A 155 -21.66 5.62 4.57
C PRO A 155 -23.19 5.72 4.40
N ASP A 156 -23.82 6.73 5.03
CA ASP A 156 -25.17 7.16 4.65
C ASP A 156 -25.08 8.13 3.45
N ILE A 157 -25.62 7.71 2.31
CA ILE A 157 -25.59 8.44 1.05
C ILE A 157 -26.94 9.07 0.67
N LYS A 158 -27.94 9.12 1.58
CA LYS A 158 -29.25 9.75 1.30
C LYS A 158 -29.11 11.17 0.78
N LYS A 159 -28.18 11.94 1.35
CA LYS A 159 -27.91 13.32 0.91
C LYS A 159 -27.37 13.38 -0.52
N ALA A 160 -26.47 12.49 -0.88
CA ALA A 160 -25.91 12.44 -2.24
C ALA A 160 -27.00 12.05 -3.27
N LYS A 161 -27.86 11.08 -2.93
CA LYS A 161 -29.00 10.70 -3.77
C LYS A 161 -29.97 11.86 -3.99
N LEU A 162 -30.38 12.54 -2.92
CA LEU A 162 -31.36 13.61 -2.98
C LEU A 162 -30.84 14.87 -3.66
N MET A 163 -29.59 15.26 -3.37
CA MET A 163 -29.06 16.56 -3.79
C MET A 163 -28.28 16.50 -5.10
N LEU A 164 -27.70 15.34 -5.44
CA LEU A 164 -26.84 15.17 -6.62
C LEU A 164 -27.42 14.21 -7.66
N GLY A 165 -28.50 13.48 -7.33
CA GLY A 165 -28.98 12.38 -8.18
C GLY A 165 -27.93 11.28 -8.38
N TRP A 166 -26.97 11.17 -7.44
CA TRP A 166 -25.84 10.27 -7.54
C TRP A 166 -25.97 9.09 -6.60
N GLU A 167 -25.66 7.91 -7.11
CA GLU A 167 -25.43 6.68 -6.35
C GLU A 167 -24.39 5.81 -7.07
N PRO A 168 -23.65 4.95 -6.34
CA PRO A 168 -22.74 4.00 -6.96
C PRO A 168 -23.52 2.95 -7.74
N VAL A 169 -23.05 2.62 -8.94
CA VAL A 169 -23.73 1.67 -9.84
C VAL A 169 -22.87 0.45 -10.16
N VAL A 170 -21.58 0.45 -9.81
CA VAL A 170 -20.69 -0.69 -10.08
C VAL A 170 -20.77 -1.70 -8.93
N PRO A 171 -21.24 -2.93 -9.17
CA PRO A 171 -21.24 -3.99 -8.15
C PRO A 171 -19.82 -4.31 -7.68
N LEU A 172 -19.68 -4.74 -6.42
CA LEU A 172 -18.35 -5.04 -5.85
C LEU A 172 -17.56 -6.03 -6.69
N GLU A 173 -18.20 -7.12 -7.12
CA GLU A 173 -17.57 -8.17 -7.92
C GLU A 173 -17.07 -7.64 -9.27
N GLU A 174 -17.85 -6.77 -9.93
CA GLU A 174 -17.43 -6.13 -11.18
C GLU A 174 -16.21 -5.24 -10.95
N GLY A 175 -16.25 -4.41 -9.91
CA GLY A 175 -15.14 -3.53 -9.55
C GLY A 175 -13.86 -4.31 -9.21
N LEU A 176 -13.99 -5.41 -8.47
CA LEU A 176 -12.89 -6.32 -8.14
C LEU A 176 -12.33 -7.00 -9.37
N ASN A 177 -13.16 -7.48 -10.30
CA ASN A 177 -12.69 -8.09 -11.55
C ASN A 177 -11.84 -7.11 -12.37
N LYS A 178 -12.26 -5.84 -12.49
CA LYS A 178 -11.47 -4.80 -13.17
C LYS A 178 -10.15 -4.54 -12.45
N ALA A 179 -10.15 -4.49 -11.11
CA ALA A 179 -8.94 -4.31 -10.32
C ALA A 179 -7.98 -5.50 -10.45
N ILE A 180 -8.49 -6.74 -10.39
CA ILE A 180 -7.73 -7.98 -10.57
C ILE A 180 -7.11 -8.01 -11.96
N HIS A 181 -7.87 -7.66 -13.00
CA HIS A 181 -7.37 -7.58 -14.38
C HIS A 181 -6.23 -6.57 -14.52
N TYR A 182 -6.38 -5.37 -13.93
CA TYR A 182 -5.32 -4.38 -13.87
C TYR A 182 -4.06 -4.95 -13.21
N PHE A 183 -4.18 -5.54 -12.01
CA PHE A 183 -3.04 -6.10 -11.30
C PHE A 183 -2.39 -7.29 -12.03
N ARG A 184 -3.17 -8.12 -12.73
CA ARG A 184 -2.64 -9.21 -13.57
C ARG A 184 -1.72 -8.65 -14.66
N LYS A 185 -2.17 -7.61 -15.38
CA LYS A 185 -1.37 -6.92 -16.40
C LYS A 185 -0.12 -6.26 -15.83
N GLU A 186 -0.23 -5.62 -14.67
CA GLU A 186 0.92 -5.01 -13.99
C GLU A 186 1.98 -6.06 -13.62
N LEU A 187 1.56 -7.23 -13.15
CA LEU A 187 2.46 -8.34 -12.86
C LEU A 187 3.14 -8.89 -14.12
N GLU A 188 2.40 -9.05 -15.21
CA GLU A 188 2.94 -9.47 -16.52
C GLU A 188 3.94 -8.44 -17.06
N TYR A 189 3.61 -7.16 -16.99
CA TYR A 189 4.50 -6.07 -17.40
C TYR A 189 5.81 -6.06 -16.60
N GLN A 190 5.71 -6.24 -15.28
CA GLN A 190 6.89 -6.35 -14.40
C GLN A 190 7.75 -7.57 -14.74
N ALA A 191 7.13 -8.72 -15.02
CA ALA A 191 7.85 -9.94 -15.41
C ALA A 191 8.56 -9.80 -16.76
N ASN A 192 7.90 -9.16 -17.74
CA ASN A 192 8.44 -8.96 -19.08
C ASN A 192 9.56 -7.91 -19.15
N ASN A 193 9.51 -6.88 -18.29
CA ASN A 193 10.57 -5.85 -18.20
C ASN A 193 11.75 -6.24 -17.27
N GLN A 194 11.75 -7.45 -16.71
CA GLN A 194 12.87 -7.97 -15.91
C GLN A 194 13.98 -8.68 -16.73
N TYR A 195 13.95 -8.64 -18.07
CA TYR A 195 15.10 -9.11 -18.88
C TYR A 195 16.29 -8.15 -18.74
N ILE A 196 17.13 -8.38 -17.73
CA ILE A 196 18.48 -7.81 -17.64
C ILE A 196 19.41 -8.73 -18.45
N PRO A 197 20.02 -8.26 -19.56
CA PRO A 197 20.98 -9.08 -20.29
C PRO A 197 22.14 -9.47 -19.36
N LYS A 198 22.49 -10.76 -19.32
CA LYS A 198 23.68 -11.21 -18.56
C LYS A 198 24.89 -10.38 -19.01
N PRO A 199 25.68 -9.79 -18.08
CA PRO A 199 26.88 -9.08 -18.46
C PRO A 199 27.82 -10.03 -19.22
N LYS A 200 28.31 -9.58 -20.39
CA LYS A 200 29.30 -10.35 -21.15
C LYS A 200 30.51 -10.62 -20.24
N PRO A 201 31.07 -11.84 -20.22
CA PRO A 201 32.22 -12.15 -19.40
C PRO A 201 33.36 -11.19 -19.72
N ALA A 202 33.95 -10.62 -18.68
CA ALA A 202 35.07 -9.67 -18.81
C ALA A 202 36.20 -10.35 -19.61
N ARG A 203 36.64 -9.71 -20.69
CA ARG A 203 37.83 -10.16 -21.42
C ARG A 203 39.03 -10.10 -20.48
N VAL A 204 39.55 -11.26 -20.11
CA VAL A 204 40.82 -11.39 -19.40
C VAL A 204 41.91 -10.79 -20.27
N LYS A 205 42.45 -9.62 -19.88
CA LYS A 205 43.67 -9.08 -20.49
C LYS A 205 44.81 -10.03 -20.15
N LYS A 206 45.27 -10.84 -21.11
CA LYS A 206 46.54 -11.56 -21.00
C LYS A 206 47.65 -10.53 -20.75
N GLY A 207 48.32 -10.65 -19.61
CA GLY A 207 49.45 -9.82 -19.24
C GLY A 207 50.54 -9.91 -20.29
N ARG A 208 51.05 -8.76 -20.75
CA ARG A 208 52.29 -8.70 -21.52
C ARG A 208 53.44 -8.91 -20.55
N THR A 209 54.16 -10.02 -20.71
CA THR A 209 55.49 -10.21 -20.13
C THR A 209 56.42 -9.12 -20.67
N ARG A 210 57.02 -8.34 -19.77
CA ARG A 210 58.14 -7.45 -20.12
C ARG A 210 59.38 -8.33 -20.21
N HIS A 211 59.92 -8.50 -21.41
CA HIS A 211 61.29 -8.95 -21.57
C HIS A 211 62.24 -7.77 -21.37
N SER A 212 63.33 -8.08 -20.67
CA SER A 212 64.52 -7.30 -20.27
C SER A 212 64.80 -6.03 -21.05
#